data_AF-A0AAC9VJV6-F1
#
_entry.id   AF-A0AAC9VJV6-F1
#
_cell.length_a   1.000
_cell.length_b   1.000
_cell.length_c   1.000
_cell.angle_alpha   90.00
_cell.angle_beta   90.00
_cell.angle_gamma   90.00
#
_symmetry.space_group_name_H-M   'P 1'
#
loop_
_entity.id
_entity.type
_entity.pdbx_description
1 polymer ?
#
loop_
_entity_poly.entity_id
_entity_poly.type
_entity_poly.pdbx_seq_one_letter_code
_entity_poly.pdbx_strand_id
1 'polypeptide(L)'
;MFETGNDVPGVDDAVQDAAILLFQRLALACLGRAALSYQPVSPDDAWDMMTLAGEALEVGAVNAADMGHDDTYRDLIALHNTVVSTLTERGANLARFTEYQFDTSLPSLVLSERIYQDPARNNELVRCVNPVHPAFMPLDFKALSK
;
A
#
# COMPACT_ATOMS: atom_id res chain seq x y z
N MET A 1 13.64 -42.93 34.14
CA MET A 1 13.82 -41.62 34.79
C MET A 1 14.58 -40.79 33.78
N PHE A 2 13.86 -40.06 32.92
CA PHE A 2 14.47 -39.24 31.88
C PHE A 2 15.03 -38.00 32.57
N GLU A 3 16.34 -37.75 32.42
CA GLU A 3 16.93 -36.49 32.83
C GLU A 3 16.22 -35.37 32.08
N THR A 4 15.44 -34.58 32.81
CA THR A 4 15.01 -33.27 32.34
C THR A 4 16.29 -32.49 32.06
N GLY A 5 16.53 -32.22 30.78
CA GLY A 5 17.58 -31.32 30.34
C GLY A 5 17.55 -30.07 31.21
N ASN A 6 18.72 -29.68 31.68
CA ASN A 6 18.92 -28.54 32.55
C ASN A 6 18.47 -27.28 31.79
N ASP A 7 17.22 -26.85 31.98
CA ASP A 7 16.71 -25.57 31.48
C ASP A 7 17.63 -24.50 32.06
N VAL A 8 18.48 -23.92 31.21
CA VAL A 8 19.35 -22.82 31.60
C VAL A 8 18.48 -21.56 31.55
N PRO A 9 18.08 -20.98 32.69
CA PRO A 9 17.21 -19.81 32.70
C PRO A 9 17.88 -18.68 31.91
N GLY A 10 17.16 -18.15 30.91
CA GLY A 10 17.61 -17.08 30.02
C GLY A 10 17.96 -17.49 28.59
N VAL A 11 18.14 -18.78 28.28
CA VAL A 11 18.33 -19.24 26.89
C VAL A 11 17.01 -19.16 26.12
N ASP A 12 15.90 -19.59 26.74
CA ASP A 12 14.58 -19.53 26.11
C ASP A 12 14.14 -18.09 25.84
N ASP A 13 14.42 -17.17 26.78
CA ASP A 13 14.14 -15.75 26.62
C ASP A 13 14.96 -15.13 25.48
N ALA A 14 16.25 -15.46 25.40
CA ALA A 14 17.12 -14.97 24.32
C ALA A 14 16.70 -15.50 22.94
N VAL A 15 16.26 -16.76 22.86
CA VAL A 15 15.73 -17.35 21.62
C VAL A 15 14.41 -16.69 21.24
N GLN A 16 13.54 -16.43 22.22
CA GLN A 16 12.26 -15.75 22.01
C GLN A 16 12.49 -14.31 21.49
N ASP A 17 13.38 -13.54 22.11
CA ASP A 17 13.71 -12.18 21.69
C ASP A 17 14.29 -12.15 20.27
N ALA A 18 15.23 -13.04 19.97
CA ALA A 18 15.80 -13.17 18.64
C ALA A 18 14.74 -13.52 17.58
N ALA A 19 13.79 -14.40 17.93
CA ALA A 19 12.69 -14.76 17.04
C ALA A 19 11.76 -13.57 16.77
N ILE A 20 11.40 -12.79 17.81
CA ILE A 20 10.56 -11.58 17.66
C ILE A 20 11.22 -10.59 16.71
N LEU A 21 12.51 -10.29 16.90
CA LEU A 21 13.26 -9.37 16.05
C LEU A 21 13.34 -9.87 14.61
N LEU A 22 13.56 -11.17 14.41
CA LEU A 22 13.59 -11.77 13.09
C LEU A 22 12.24 -11.63 12.37
N PHE A 23 11.13 -11.97 13.04
CA PHE A 23 9.79 -11.85 12.46
C PHE A 23 9.41 -10.42 12.14
N GLN A 24 9.74 -9.47 13.02
CA GLN A 24 9.48 -8.05 12.78
C GLN A 24 10.25 -7.55 11.54
N ARG A 25 11.55 -7.88 11.42
CA ARG A 25 12.37 -7.49 10.27
C ARG A 25 11.88 -8.14 8.96
N LEU A 26 11.51 -9.42 9.01
CA LEU A 26 10.93 -10.12 7.87
C LEU A 26 9.61 -9.51 7.43
N ALA A 27 8.73 -9.17 8.37
CA ALA A 27 7.45 -8.54 8.08
C ALA A 27 7.65 -7.17 7.41
N LEU A 28 8.57 -6.35 7.90
CA LEU A 28 8.92 -5.05 7.32
C LEU A 28 9.52 -5.19 5.92
N ALA A 29 10.42 -6.14 5.70
CA ALA A 29 10.99 -6.42 4.38
C ALA A 29 9.92 -6.89 3.38
N CYS A 30 9.01 -7.76 3.82
CA CYS A 30 7.87 -8.21 3.02
C CYS A 30 6.91 -7.06 2.70
N LEU A 31 6.63 -6.19 3.67
CA LEU A 31 5.81 -5.00 3.48
C LEU A 31 6.43 -4.07 2.44
N GLY A 32 7.72 -3.74 2.58
CA GLY A 32 8.41 -2.89 1.61
C GLY A 32 8.41 -3.50 0.21
N ARG A 33 8.63 -4.82 0.09
CA ARG A 33 8.53 -5.51 -1.20
C ARG A 33 7.12 -5.47 -1.79
N ALA A 34 6.09 -5.67 -0.96
CA ALA A 34 4.71 -5.58 -1.39
C ALA A 34 4.36 -4.17 -1.86
N ALA A 35 4.79 -3.13 -1.13
CA ALA A 35 4.63 -1.73 -1.49
C ALA A 35 5.32 -1.40 -2.83
N LEU A 36 6.53 -1.92 -3.06
CA LEU A 36 7.23 -1.73 -4.34
C LEU A 36 6.57 -2.45 -5.51
N SER A 37 5.79 -3.50 -5.27
CA SER A 37 4.97 -4.17 -6.30
C SER A 37 3.57 -3.58 -6.48
N TYR A 38 3.14 -2.70 -5.57
CA TYR A 38 1.81 -2.11 -5.58
C TYR A 38 1.65 -1.10 -6.71
N GLN A 39 0.57 -1.21 -7.48
CA GLN A 39 0.25 -0.28 -8.55
C GLN A 39 -0.92 0.61 -8.09
N PRO A 40 -0.64 1.85 -7.65
CA PRO A 40 -1.70 2.73 -7.19
C PRO A 40 -2.64 3.11 -8.35
N VAL A 41 -3.91 3.31 -8.01
CA VAL A 41 -4.97 3.66 -8.97
C VAL A 41 -5.20 5.17 -9.05
N SER A 42 -4.88 5.90 -7.98
CA SER A 42 -4.94 7.36 -7.92
C SER A 42 -3.75 7.94 -7.16
N PRO A 43 -3.49 9.26 -7.27
CA PRO A 43 -2.48 9.93 -6.45
C PRO A 43 -2.75 9.81 -4.95
N ASP A 44 -4.02 9.83 -4.53
CA ASP A 44 -4.39 9.70 -3.12
C ASP A 44 -4.12 8.28 -2.60
N ASP A 45 -4.43 7.25 -3.40
CA ASP A 45 -4.12 5.86 -3.08
C ASP A 45 -2.61 5.60 -3.03
N ALA A 46 -1.83 6.23 -3.93
CA ALA A 46 -0.38 6.21 -3.86
C ALA A 46 0.14 6.84 -2.56
N TRP A 47 -0.46 7.97 -2.15
CA TRP A 47 -0.10 8.66 -0.92
C TRP A 47 -0.46 7.85 0.32
N ASP A 48 -1.65 7.25 0.36
CA ASP A 48 -2.11 6.42 1.48
C ASP A 48 -1.18 5.20 1.68
N MET A 49 -0.86 4.49 0.60
CA MET A 49 0.05 3.35 0.67
C MET A 49 1.48 3.77 1.03
N MET A 50 1.94 4.91 0.53
CA MET A 50 3.24 5.48 0.86
C MET A 50 3.33 5.83 2.34
N THR A 51 2.32 6.51 2.89
CA THR A 51 2.27 6.88 4.31
C THR A 51 2.24 5.64 5.19
N LEU A 52 1.35 4.68 4.90
CA LEU A 52 1.25 3.43 5.65
C LEU A 52 2.58 2.65 5.66
N ALA A 53 3.21 2.50 4.50
CA ALA A 53 4.45 1.75 4.41
C ALA A 53 5.65 2.51 4.99
N GLY A 54 5.68 3.83 4.78
CA GLY A 54 6.70 4.72 5.29
C GLY A 54 6.74 4.72 6.82
N GLU A 55 5.59 4.97 7.46
CA GLU A 55 5.47 4.98 8.91
C GLU A 55 5.87 3.65 9.54
N ALA A 56 5.43 2.51 8.97
CA ALA A 56 5.79 1.19 9.48
C ALA A 56 7.30 0.93 9.41
N LEU A 57 7.95 1.31 8.30
CA LEU A 57 9.39 1.15 8.11
C LEU A 57 10.19 2.08 9.03
N GLU A 58 9.74 3.33 9.21
CA GLU A 58 10.36 4.30 10.10
C GLU A 58 10.30 3.86 11.56
N VAL A 59 9.14 3.39 12.03
CA VAL A 59 9.00 2.81 13.38
C VAL A 59 9.93 1.61 13.55
N GLY A 60 10.03 0.74 12.54
CA GLY A 60 10.97 -0.37 12.54
C GLY A 60 12.43 0.06 12.62
N ALA A 61 12.80 1.12 11.90
CA ALA A 61 14.15 1.67 11.90
C ALA A 61 14.51 2.29 13.26
N VAL A 62 13.61 3.07 13.87
CA VAL A 62 13.82 3.65 15.20
C VAL A 62 14.02 2.55 16.25
N ASN A 63 13.20 1.51 16.24
CA ASN A 63 13.39 0.36 17.14
C ASN A 63 14.75 -0.32 16.93
N ALA A 64 15.23 -0.45 15.69
CA ALA A 64 16.55 -1.00 15.41
C ALA A 64 17.67 -0.10 15.94
N ALA A 65 17.52 1.22 15.84
CA ALA A 65 18.47 2.20 16.38
C ALA A 65 18.51 2.18 17.91
N ASP A 66 17.36 2.11 18.58
CA ASP A 66 17.26 2.03 20.05
C ASP A 66 17.95 0.78 20.60
N MET A 67 17.98 -0.31 19.82
CA MET A 67 18.68 -1.56 20.13
C MET A 67 20.16 -1.57 19.69
N GLY A 68 20.66 -0.49 19.06
CA GLY A 68 22.04 -0.39 18.59
C GLY A 68 22.35 -1.20 17.32
N HIS A 69 21.34 -1.57 16.55
CA HIS A 69 21.49 -2.33 15.30
C HIS A 69 21.64 -1.40 14.08
N ASP A 70 22.78 -0.71 14.00
CA ASP A 70 23.06 0.32 12.98
C ASP A 70 22.89 -0.15 11.53
N ASP A 71 23.31 -1.38 11.20
CA ASP A 71 23.18 -1.90 9.84
C ASP A 71 21.72 -2.15 9.46
N THR A 72 20.93 -2.70 10.40
CA THR A 72 19.48 -2.89 10.19
C THR A 72 18.76 -1.56 10.05
N TYR A 73 19.14 -0.55 10.84
CA TYR A 73 18.63 0.81 10.69
C TYR A 73 18.90 1.35 9.28
N ARG A 74 20.15 1.26 8.79
CA ARG A 74 20.53 1.72 7.45
C ARG A 74 19.73 1.02 6.35
N ASP A 75 19.57 -0.29 6.44
CA ASP A 75 18.83 -1.09 5.46
C ASP A 75 17.34 -0.70 5.43
N LEU A 76 16.72 -0.51 6.61
CA LEU A 76 15.31 -0.11 6.71
C LEU A 76 15.07 1.31 6.19
N ILE A 77 15.97 2.27 6.48
CA ILE A 77 15.87 3.63 5.94
C ILE A 77 16.10 3.65 4.43
N ALA A 78 17.02 2.83 3.90
CA ALA A 78 17.20 2.70 2.46
C ALA A 78 15.94 2.15 1.77
N LEU A 79 15.32 1.11 2.36
CA LEU A 79 14.06 0.56 1.88
C LEU A 79 12.92 1.59 1.95
N HIS A 80 12.80 2.32 3.06
CA HIS A 80 11.84 3.41 3.23
C HIS A 80 11.95 4.44 2.10
N ASN A 81 13.15 4.97 1.85
CA ASN A 81 13.38 5.99 0.83
C ASN A 81 13.08 5.47 -0.59
N THR A 82 13.37 4.18 -0.83
CA THR A 82 13.05 3.53 -2.11
C THR A 82 11.54 3.41 -2.31
N VAL A 83 10.81 3.00 -1.27
CA VAL A 83 9.34 2.89 -1.29
C VAL A 83 8.70 4.26 -1.50
N VAL A 84 9.12 5.27 -0.72
CA VAL A 84 8.61 6.64 -0.81
C VAL A 84 8.85 7.24 -2.19
N SER A 85 10.07 7.17 -2.72
CA SER A 85 10.33 7.71 -4.06
C SER A 85 9.56 6.95 -5.15
N THR A 86 9.52 5.63 -5.10
CA THR A 86 8.81 4.81 -6.10
C THR A 86 7.30 5.12 -6.11
N LEU A 87 6.66 5.18 -4.94
CA LEU A 87 5.23 5.48 -4.85
C LEU A 87 4.93 6.95 -5.18
N THR A 88 5.83 7.87 -4.86
CA THR A 88 5.72 9.28 -5.27
C THR A 88 5.79 9.40 -6.79
N GLU A 89 6.75 8.75 -7.45
CA GLU A 89 6.89 8.76 -8.91
C GLU A 89 5.69 8.11 -9.60
N ARG A 90 5.19 7.00 -9.06
CA ARG A 90 3.98 6.34 -9.58
C ARG A 90 2.76 7.24 -9.41
N GLY A 91 2.56 7.81 -8.23
CA GLY A 91 1.43 8.69 -7.93
C GLY A 91 1.42 9.98 -8.74
N ALA A 92 2.60 10.56 -9.02
CA ALA A 92 2.73 11.81 -9.77
C ALA A 92 2.17 11.74 -11.20
N ASN A 93 2.14 10.54 -11.80
CA ASN A 93 1.69 10.31 -13.17
C ASN A 93 0.22 9.83 -13.26
N LEU A 94 -0.48 9.69 -12.14
CA LEU A 94 -1.86 9.19 -12.12
C LEU A 94 -2.89 10.31 -12.22
N ALA A 95 -3.99 10.00 -12.91
CA ALA A 95 -5.16 10.87 -12.98
C ALA A 95 -5.79 11.04 -11.59
N ARG A 96 -6.25 12.26 -11.26
CA ARG A 96 -6.90 12.55 -9.98
C ARG A 96 -8.37 12.16 -10.03
N PHE A 97 -8.95 11.78 -8.90
CA PHE A 97 -10.40 11.65 -8.82
C PHE A 97 -11.08 13.02 -8.95
N THR A 98 -12.11 13.09 -9.80
CA THR A 98 -12.97 14.26 -10.00
C THR A 98 -14.42 13.83 -9.78
N GLU A 99 -15.22 14.73 -9.21
CA GLU A 99 -16.66 14.55 -9.08
C GLU A 99 -17.33 14.90 -10.41
N TYR A 100 -18.13 13.96 -10.92
CA TYR A 100 -18.95 14.14 -12.10
C TYR A 100 -20.43 14.07 -11.71
N GLN A 101 -21.20 14.98 -12.29
CA GLN A 101 -22.64 15.07 -12.11
C GLN A 101 -23.32 15.09 -13.48
N PHE A 102 -24.33 14.23 -13.66
CA PHE A 102 -25.10 14.11 -14.89
C PHE A 102 -26.61 14.22 -14.60
N ASP A 103 -27.35 14.84 -15.51
CA ASP A 103 -28.80 15.05 -15.35
C ASP A 103 -29.63 13.76 -15.54
N THR A 104 -29.04 12.70 -16.09
CA THR A 104 -29.73 11.44 -16.36
C THR A 104 -28.80 10.24 -16.22
N SER A 105 -29.36 9.09 -15.84
CA SER A 105 -28.61 7.84 -15.73
C SER A 105 -28.24 7.35 -17.12
N LEU A 106 -26.93 7.21 -17.35
CA LEU A 106 -26.37 6.78 -18.62
C LEU A 106 -25.59 5.48 -18.43
N PRO A 107 -25.46 4.65 -19.48
CA PRO A 107 -24.57 3.50 -19.44
C PRO A 107 -23.12 3.94 -19.24
N SER A 108 -22.38 3.17 -18.44
CA SER A 108 -20.93 3.33 -18.22
C SER A 108 -20.14 3.50 -19.52
N LEU A 109 -20.49 2.77 -20.58
CA LEU A 109 -19.81 2.87 -21.88
C LEU A 109 -19.97 4.26 -22.51
N VAL A 110 -21.17 4.84 -22.42
CA VAL A 110 -21.47 6.19 -22.93
C VAL A 110 -20.75 7.24 -22.08
N LEU A 111 -20.72 7.06 -20.77
CA LEU A 111 -20.01 7.96 -19.85
C LEU A 111 -18.50 7.91 -20.08
N SER A 112 -17.93 6.74 -20.38
CA SER A 112 -16.51 6.58 -20.67
C SER A 112 -16.08 7.35 -21.91
N GLU A 113 -16.88 7.27 -22.97
CA GLU A 113 -16.67 8.09 -24.18
C GLU A 113 -16.75 9.60 -23.86
N ARG A 114 -17.70 10.02 -23.02
CA ARG A 114 -17.87 11.44 -22.67
C ARG A 114 -16.77 12.00 -21.77
N ILE A 115 -16.35 11.23 -20.77
CA ILE A 115 -15.38 11.67 -19.77
C ILE A 115 -13.95 11.52 -20.32
N TYR A 116 -13.64 10.35 -20.87
CA TYR A 116 -12.27 9.99 -21.27
C TYR A 116 -12.00 10.16 -22.76
N GLN A 117 -13.05 10.22 -23.59
CA GLN A 117 -12.93 10.06 -25.05
C GLN A 117 -12.27 8.73 -25.43
N ASP A 118 -12.47 7.72 -24.59
CA ASP A 118 -11.95 6.37 -24.77
C ASP A 118 -12.93 5.33 -24.18
N PRO A 119 -13.61 4.52 -25.01
CA PRO A 119 -14.55 3.51 -24.54
C PRO A 119 -13.84 2.32 -23.88
N ALA A 120 -12.52 2.13 -24.07
CA ALA A 120 -11.77 1.06 -23.43
C ALA A 120 -11.66 1.25 -21.91
N ARG A 121 -11.78 2.50 -21.42
CA ARG A 121 -11.79 2.84 -19.99
C ARG A 121 -13.13 2.55 -19.28
N ASN A 122 -14.07 1.90 -19.96
CA ASN A 122 -15.34 1.49 -19.36
C ASN A 122 -15.19 0.63 -18.09
N ASN A 123 -14.32 -0.37 -18.13
CA ASN A 123 -14.15 -1.25 -16.98
C ASN A 123 -13.50 -0.53 -15.79
N GLU A 124 -12.65 0.47 -16.07
CA GLU A 124 -12.06 1.33 -15.05
C GLU A 124 -13.14 2.18 -14.37
N LEU A 125 -13.99 2.84 -15.16
CA LEU A 125 -15.10 3.64 -14.65
C LEU A 125 -16.04 2.82 -13.76
N VAL A 126 -16.41 1.62 -14.21
CA VAL A 126 -17.27 0.70 -13.43
C VAL A 126 -16.60 0.29 -12.12
N ARG A 127 -15.28 0.06 -12.11
CA ARG A 127 -14.54 -0.27 -10.88
C ARG A 127 -14.48 0.91 -9.91
N CYS A 128 -14.28 2.13 -10.40
CA CYS A 128 -14.24 3.33 -9.56
C CYS A 128 -15.60 3.62 -8.92
N VAL A 129 -16.68 3.51 -9.69
CA VAL A 129 -18.03 3.90 -9.24
C VAL A 129 -18.76 2.76 -8.53
N ASN A 130 -18.43 1.51 -8.86
CA ASN A 130 -19.08 0.30 -8.36
C ASN A 130 -20.63 0.37 -8.41
N PRO A 131 -21.22 0.64 -9.58
CA PRO A 131 -22.67 0.75 -9.73
C PRO A 131 -23.35 -0.62 -9.54
N VAL A 132 -24.62 -0.63 -9.12
CA VAL A 132 -25.43 -1.86 -9.06
C VAL A 132 -25.50 -2.56 -10.43
N HIS A 133 -25.59 -1.77 -11.50
CA HIS A 133 -25.56 -2.28 -12.87
C HIS A 133 -24.87 -1.30 -13.83
N PRO A 134 -23.93 -1.74 -14.70
CA PRO A 134 -23.17 -0.85 -15.58
C PRO A 134 -23.99 -0.05 -16.58
N ALA A 135 -25.22 -0.47 -16.90
CA ALA A 135 -26.14 0.27 -17.77
C ALA A 135 -26.88 1.42 -17.07
N PHE A 136 -26.84 1.46 -15.72
CA PHE A 136 -27.58 2.41 -14.89
C PHE A 136 -26.63 3.04 -13.87
N MET A 137 -25.72 3.88 -14.34
CA MET A 137 -24.77 4.58 -13.48
C MET A 137 -25.50 5.62 -12.61
N PRO A 138 -25.02 5.87 -11.37
CA PRO A 138 -25.54 6.95 -10.52
C PRO A 138 -25.32 8.32 -11.19
N LEU A 139 -26.13 9.30 -10.78
CA LEU A 139 -26.06 10.67 -11.33
C LEU A 139 -24.82 11.41 -10.84
N ASP A 140 -24.40 11.14 -9.59
CA ASP A 140 -23.26 11.74 -8.92
C ASP A 140 -22.25 10.64 -8.57
N PHE A 141 -21.01 10.79 -9.03
CA PHE A 141 -19.96 9.84 -8.71
C PHE A 141 -18.55 10.44 -8.84
N LYS A 142 -17.58 9.78 -8.19
CA LYS A 142 -16.16 10.06 -8.36
C LYS A 142 -15.58 9.10 -9.39
N ALA A 143 -14.88 9.65 -10.37
CA ALA A 143 -14.13 8.88 -11.35
C ALA A 143 -12.78 9.54 -11.60
N LEU A 144 -11.84 8.79 -12.16
CA LEU A 144 -10.54 9.34 -12.56
C LEU A 144 -10.78 10.45 -13.59
N SER A 145 -9.96 11.49 -13.57
CA SER A 145 -9.98 12.54 -14.59
C SER A 145 -9.41 12.02 -15.91
N LYS A 146 -9.63 12.79 -16.99
CA LYS A 146 -8.95 12.56 -18.26
C LYS A 146 -7.43 12.65 -18.08
#